data_AF-A0A6V7PNW6-F1
#
_entry.id   AF-A0A6V7PNW6-F1
#
_cell.length_a   1.000
_cell.length_b   1.000
_cell.length_c   1.000
_cell.angle_alpha   90.00
_cell.angle_beta   90.00
_cell.angle_gamma   90.00
#
_symmetry.space_group_name_H-M   'P 1'
#
loop_
_entity.id
_entity.type
_entity.pdbx_description
1 polymer ?
#
loop_
_entity_poly.entity_id
_entity_poly.type
_entity_poly.pdbx_seq_one_letter_code
_entity_poly.pdbx_strand_id
1 'polypeptide(L)'
;MVFVVGHDWGAIIAWFLCMFRPDKVKALVNLSVPFIPRNLCAKPVECLRAMYGDYYYICRFQEPGVAEAEIARLGTRTFQKKVFTYHKPEPLYKPEEGWGSRNEKITLSFWLSEEDIDYYASTFEKTVSLDLSITTASAVRFLLLLNLRSVESWELAAPWPGAEINAQTKFIIGDEDLTYNFPGMHLYLNFCGLRMFVPGLQDVVIMKGVGHFLNQERAGEITKHIYNFSKQF
;
A
#
# COMPACT_ATOMS: atom_id res chain seq x y z
N MET A 1 -23.94 -7.04 -5.56
CA MET A 1 -22.55 -7.34 -5.15
C MET A 1 -21.63 -6.99 -6.31
N VAL A 2 -20.38 -6.61 -6.03
CA VAL A 2 -19.37 -6.23 -7.04
C VAL A 2 -18.08 -7.03 -6.85
N PHE A 3 -17.30 -7.16 -7.92
CA PHE A 3 -15.90 -7.58 -7.82
C PHE A 3 -15.06 -6.39 -7.37
N VAL A 4 -14.16 -6.61 -6.41
CA VAL A 4 -13.28 -5.58 -5.88
C VAL A 4 -11.83 -5.96 -6.20
N VAL A 5 -11.05 -4.99 -6.67
CA VAL A 5 -9.60 -5.11 -6.84
C VAL A 5 -8.94 -4.00 -6.03
N GLY A 6 -8.03 -4.36 -5.13
CA GLY A 6 -7.31 -3.41 -4.27
C GLY A 6 -5.80 -3.57 -4.41
N HIS A 7 -5.06 -2.48 -4.27
CA HIS A 7 -3.60 -2.44 -4.25
C HIS A 7 -3.13 -1.44 -3.18
N ASP A 8 -2.06 -1.78 -2.46
CA ASP A 8 -1.45 -0.95 -1.41
C ASP A 8 -2.49 -0.45 -0.38
N TRP A 9 -2.63 0.86 -0.15
CA TRP A 9 -3.68 1.40 0.71
C TRP A 9 -5.09 1.03 0.26
N GLY A 10 -5.33 0.94 -1.05
CA GLY A 10 -6.59 0.45 -1.59
C GLY A 10 -6.87 -1.00 -1.20
N ALA A 11 -5.83 -1.82 -1.01
CA ALA A 11 -5.97 -3.18 -0.49
C ALA A 11 -6.40 -3.21 0.98
N ILE A 12 -5.87 -2.30 1.80
CA ILE A 12 -6.30 -2.11 3.20
C ILE A 12 -7.79 -1.73 3.26
N ILE A 13 -8.21 -0.77 2.42
CA ILE A 13 -9.63 -0.39 2.34
C ILE A 13 -10.49 -1.55 1.84
N ALA A 14 -10.02 -2.34 0.88
CA ALA A 14 -10.74 -3.51 0.40
C ALA A 14 -10.91 -4.58 1.50
N TRP A 15 -9.92 -4.77 2.38
CA TRP A 15 -10.06 -5.62 3.56
C TRP A 15 -11.12 -5.11 4.51
N PHE A 16 -11.11 -3.81 4.84
CA PHE A 16 -12.15 -3.20 5.68
C PHE A 16 -13.54 -3.30 5.04
N LEU A 17 -13.65 -3.12 3.73
CA LEU A 17 -14.90 -3.30 3.01
C LEU A 17 -15.44 -4.73 3.14
N CYS A 18 -14.58 -5.73 2.97
CA CYS A 18 -14.99 -7.13 3.12
C CYS A 18 -15.34 -7.49 4.56
N MET A 19 -14.66 -6.90 5.55
CA MET A 19 -14.95 -7.11 6.96
C MET A 19 -16.27 -6.47 7.38
N PHE A 20 -16.51 -5.21 6.98
CA PHE A 20 -17.67 -4.44 7.43
C PHE A 20 -18.92 -4.69 6.59
N ARG A 21 -18.76 -4.91 5.28
CA ARG A 21 -19.87 -5.06 4.31
C ARG A 21 -19.62 -6.23 3.36
N PRO A 22 -19.49 -7.47 3.89
CA PRO A 22 -19.34 -8.65 3.06
C PRO A 22 -20.52 -8.83 2.08
N ASP A 23 -21.71 -8.33 2.43
CA ASP A 23 -22.92 -8.34 1.58
C ASP A 23 -22.78 -7.54 0.27
N LYS A 24 -21.72 -6.73 0.13
CA LYS A 24 -21.44 -5.93 -1.07
C LYS A 24 -20.38 -6.52 -1.97
N VAL A 25 -19.56 -7.43 -1.48
CA VAL A 25 -18.39 -7.96 -2.21
C VAL A 25 -18.66 -9.37 -2.70
N LYS A 26 -18.64 -9.57 -4.03
CA LYS A 26 -18.81 -10.88 -4.66
C LYS A 26 -17.53 -11.70 -4.54
N ALA A 27 -16.41 -11.10 -4.89
CA ALA A 27 -15.07 -11.65 -4.72
C ALA A 27 -14.03 -10.52 -4.74
N LEU A 28 -12.87 -10.78 -4.14
CA LEU A 28 -11.77 -9.82 -3.95
C LEU A 28 -10.49 -10.32 -4.65
N VAL A 29 -9.85 -9.47 -5.44
CA VAL A 29 -8.44 -9.64 -5.82
C VAL A 29 -7.63 -8.56 -5.12
N ASN A 30 -6.80 -8.94 -4.15
CA ASN A 30 -5.98 -7.99 -3.42
C ASN A 30 -4.49 -8.13 -3.76
N LEU A 31 -3.84 -6.99 -3.93
CA LEU A 31 -2.47 -6.89 -4.41
C LEU A 31 -1.58 -6.22 -3.34
N SER A 32 -0.34 -6.71 -3.21
CA SER A 32 0.70 -6.17 -2.33
C SER A 32 0.42 -6.34 -0.82
N VAL A 33 -0.61 -5.71 -0.27
CA VAL A 33 -0.79 -5.66 1.20
C VAL A 33 -1.73 -6.77 1.69
N PRO A 34 -1.23 -7.75 2.47
CA PRO A 34 -2.07 -8.82 2.99
C PRO A 34 -2.96 -8.34 4.14
N PHE A 35 -3.99 -9.12 4.47
CA PHE A 35 -4.78 -8.86 5.67
C PHE A 35 -3.90 -9.13 6.90
N ILE A 36 -3.75 -8.12 7.75
CA ILE A 36 -3.09 -8.24 9.04
C ILE A 36 -4.15 -8.10 10.13
N PRO A 37 -4.38 -9.12 10.97
CA PRO A 37 -5.35 -9.02 12.04
C PRO A 37 -4.93 -7.93 13.03
N ARG A 38 -5.92 -7.31 13.66
CA ARG A 38 -5.69 -6.27 14.67
C ARG A 38 -4.83 -6.81 15.81
N ASN A 39 -3.64 -6.23 16.03
CA ASN A 39 -2.82 -6.52 17.20
C ASN A 39 -3.49 -5.95 18.45
N LEU A 40 -3.77 -6.75 19.48
CA LEU A 40 -4.47 -6.27 20.67
C LEU A 40 -3.56 -5.50 21.66
N CYS A 41 -2.23 -5.65 21.53
CA CYS A 41 -1.27 -5.21 22.53
C CYS A 41 -0.61 -3.86 22.20
N ALA A 42 -0.60 -3.44 20.93
CA ALA A 42 0.09 -2.23 20.50
C ALA A 42 -0.51 -1.65 19.22
N LYS A 43 -0.38 -0.33 19.07
CA LYS A 43 -0.86 0.37 17.86
C LYS A 43 0.07 0.09 16.68
N PRO A 44 -0.44 0.09 15.43
CA PRO A 44 0.37 -0.27 14.26
C PRO A 44 1.65 0.58 14.10
N VAL A 45 1.56 1.90 14.28
CA VAL A 45 2.72 2.80 14.21
C VAL A 45 3.74 2.50 15.30
N GLU A 46 3.30 2.17 16.51
CA GLU A 46 4.19 1.84 17.63
C GLU A 46 4.94 0.54 17.35
N CYS A 47 4.26 -0.47 16.79
CA CYS A 47 4.90 -1.70 16.33
C CYS A 47 5.94 -1.42 15.24
N LEU A 48 5.59 -0.63 14.23
CA LEU A 48 6.49 -0.28 13.14
C LEU A 48 7.70 0.52 13.64
N ARG A 49 7.49 1.47 14.55
CA ARG A 49 8.56 2.25 15.20
C ARG A 49 9.47 1.35 16.04
N ALA A 50 8.92 0.40 16.78
CA ALA A 50 9.72 -0.55 17.54
C ALA A 50 10.58 -1.46 16.66
N MET A 51 10.09 -1.82 15.47
CA MET A 51 10.81 -2.69 14.53
C MET A 51 11.86 -1.93 13.69
N TYR A 52 11.56 -0.70 13.28
CA TYR A 52 12.33 0.01 12.25
C TYR A 52 12.81 1.41 12.66
N GLY A 53 12.44 1.88 13.85
CA GLY A 53 12.78 3.21 14.34
C GLY A 53 12.01 4.34 13.64
N ASP A 54 12.31 5.57 14.05
CA ASP A 54 11.57 6.77 13.61
C ASP A 54 11.81 7.15 12.15
N TYR A 55 12.92 6.71 11.57
CA TYR A 55 13.26 6.98 10.17
C TYR A 55 12.52 6.07 9.19
N TYR A 56 11.78 5.05 9.65
CA TYR A 56 10.91 4.31 8.76
C TYR A 56 9.83 5.21 8.18
N TYR A 57 9.57 5.15 6.87
CA TYR A 57 8.76 6.17 6.20
C TYR A 57 7.37 6.37 6.83
N ILE A 58 6.70 5.30 7.28
CA ILE A 58 5.39 5.39 7.95
C ILE A 58 5.50 6.18 9.26
N CYS A 59 6.58 5.98 10.02
CA CYS A 59 6.83 6.68 11.28
C CYS A 59 7.21 8.14 11.03
N ARG A 60 8.08 8.39 10.04
CA ARG A 60 8.49 9.74 9.63
C ARG A 60 7.32 10.57 9.10
N PHE A 61 6.36 9.92 8.47
CA PHE A 61 5.16 10.55 7.91
C PHE A 61 4.07 10.83 8.95
N GLN A 62 4.31 10.52 10.24
CA GLN A 62 3.36 10.83 11.31
C GLN A 62 3.36 12.31 11.71
N GLU A 63 4.44 13.04 11.46
CA GLU A 63 4.53 14.45 11.82
C GLU A 63 3.93 15.31 10.69
N PRO A 64 2.84 16.07 10.94
CA PRO A 64 2.23 16.89 9.91
C PRO A 64 3.21 17.92 9.34
N GLY A 65 3.27 18.03 8.01
CA GLY A 65 4.14 18.96 7.31
C GLY A 65 5.53 18.40 6.96
N VAL A 66 5.99 17.32 7.61
CA VAL A 66 7.32 16.76 7.33
C VAL A 66 7.38 16.08 5.97
N ALA A 67 6.37 15.27 5.63
CA ALA A 67 6.30 14.62 4.32
C ALA A 67 6.05 15.64 3.22
N GLU A 68 5.16 16.61 3.47
CA GLU A 68 4.79 17.67 2.54
C GLU A 68 5.99 18.57 2.20
N ALA A 69 6.76 18.99 3.21
CA ALA A 69 7.97 19.79 3.01
C ALA A 69 9.02 19.02 2.19
N GLU A 70 9.16 17.72 2.42
CA GLU A 70 10.09 16.88 1.68
C GLU A 70 9.67 16.72 0.20
N ILE A 71 8.39 16.50 -0.06
CA ILE A 71 7.86 16.46 -1.43
C ILE A 71 8.06 17.81 -2.13
N ALA A 72 7.79 18.92 -1.44
CA ALA A 72 8.00 20.27 -1.98
C ALA A 72 9.48 20.53 -2.32
N ARG A 73 10.41 20.06 -1.47
CA ARG A 73 11.86 20.18 -1.68
C ARG A 73 12.34 19.39 -2.91
N LEU A 74 11.85 18.16 -3.09
CA LEU A 74 12.19 17.31 -4.24
C LEU A 74 11.52 17.79 -5.53
N GLY A 75 10.34 18.40 -5.42
CA GLY A 75 9.42 18.57 -6.53
C GLY A 75 8.68 17.28 -6.86
N THR A 76 7.39 17.43 -7.19
CA THR A 76 6.46 16.31 -7.39
C THR A 76 6.96 15.29 -8.40
N ARG A 77 7.52 15.77 -9.51
CA ARG A 77 8.02 14.89 -10.58
C ARG A 77 9.13 13.96 -10.08
N THR A 78 10.14 14.50 -9.39
CA THR A 78 11.24 13.70 -8.84
C THR A 78 10.74 12.77 -7.74
N PHE A 79 9.80 13.23 -6.90
CA PHE A 79 9.16 12.38 -5.90
C PHE A 79 8.46 11.17 -6.56
N GLN A 80 7.63 11.39 -7.59
CA GLN A 80 6.95 10.32 -8.31
C GLN A 80 7.94 9.33 -8.94
N LYS A 81 9.02 9.83 -9.58
CA LYS A 81 10.08 8.96 -10.10
C LYS A 81 10.64 8.06 -9.00
N LYS A 82 11.04 8.62 -7.85
CA LYS A 82 11.62 7.86 -6.75
C LYS A 82 10.67 6.84 -6.14
N VAL A 83 9.36 7.14 -6.08
CA VAL A 83 8.34 6.20 -5.60
C VAL A 83 8.20 5.04 -6.57
N PHE A 84 7.91 5.32 -7.84
CA PHE A 84 7.61 4.26 -8.81
C PHE A 84 8.83 3.42 -9.22
N THR A 85 10.04 3.97 -9.14
CA THR A 85 11.27 3.20 -9.40
C THR A 85 11.85 2.52 -8.16
N TYR A 86 11.15 2.59 -7.02
CA TYR A 86 11.56 1.85 -5.83
C TYR A 86 11.38 0.35 -6.04
N HIS A 87 12.50 -0.34 -6.20
CA HIS A 87 12.56 -1.78 -6.49
C HIS A 87 13.50 -2.51 -5.52
N LYS A 88 13.70 -1.95 -4.32
CA LYS A 88 14.51 -2.60 -3.28
C LYS A 88 13.56 -3.34 -2.33
N PRO A 89 13.88 -4.58 -1.93
CA PRO A 89 13.07 -5.33 -0.96
C PRO A 89 13.19 -4.78 0.46
N GLU A 90 14.14 -3.89 0.72
CA GLU A 90 14.39 -3.34 2.04
C GLU A 90 13.21 -2.46 2.52
N PRO A 91 13.03 -2.29 3.84
CA PRO A 91 12.14 -1.27 4.35
C PRO A 91 12.57 0.11 3.86
N LEU A 92 11.59 0.95 3.51
CA LEU A 92 11.86 2.30 3.07
C LEU A 92 12.22 3.20 4.25
N TYR A 93 13.51 3.38 4.50
CA TYR A 93 14.04 4.33 5.47
C TYR A 93 14.22 5.73 4.87
N LYS A 94 14.01 6.74 5.71
CA LYS A 94 14.10 8.16 5.43
C LYS A 94 14.97 8.85 6.47
N PRO A 95 16.28 8.97 6.20
CA PRO A 95 17.17 9.67 7.10
C PRO A 95 16.86 11.17 7.07
N GLU A 96 17.48 11.95 7.95
CA GLU A 96 17.19 13.39 8.10
C GLU A 96 17.40 14.16 6.77
N GLU A 97 18.33 13.72 5.93
CA GLU A 97 18.63 14.30 4.61
C GLU A 97 17.53 14.04 3.56
N GLY A 98 16.49 13.27 3.91
CA GLY A 98 15.32 13.02 3.09
C GLY A 98 15.56 11.98 2.00
N TRP A 99 14.82 12.08 0.89
CA TRP A 99 14.89 11.18 -0.27
C TRP A 99 16.01 11.56 -1.26
N GLY A 100 17.03 12.31 -0.83
CA GLY A 100 18.13 12.73 -1.69
C GLY A 100 17.86 14.03 -2.44
N SER A 101 18.39 14.17 -3.66
CA SER A 101 18.39 15.43 -4.39
C SER A 101 17.28 15.53 -5.43
N ARG A 102 16.77 16.75 -5.66
CA ARG A 102 15.85 17.09 -6.76
C ARG A 102 16.43 16.78 -8.14
N ASN A 103 17.73 17.00 -8.30
CA ASN A 103 18.44 16.89 -9.59
C ASN A 103 19.09 15.52 -9.79
N GLU A 104 18.75 14.54 -8.96
CA GLU A 104 19.26 13.19 -9.09
C GLU A 104 18.77 12.54 -10.39
N LYS A 105 19.69 11.96 -11.16
CA LYS A 105 19.34 11.26 -12.40
C LYS A 105 18.74 9.90 -12.06
N ILE A 106 17.43 9.78 -12.25
CA ILE A 106 16.67 8.54 -12.01
C ILE A 106 16.36 7.88 -13.35
N THR A 107 16.83 6.64 -13.52
CA THR A 107 16.47 5.80 -14.67
C THR A 107 15.10 5.19 -14.43
N LEU A 108 14.16 5.36 -15.37
CA LEU A 108 12.83 4.76 -15.28
C LEU A 108 12.88 3.27 -15.62
N SER A 109 12.02 2.49 -14.97
CA SER A 109 11.78 1.09 -15.30
C SER A 109 11.10 0.97 -16.67
N PHE A 110 11.28 -0.16 -17.35
CA PHE A 110 10.76 -0.37 -18.71
C PHE A 110 9.23 -0.22 -18.85
N TRP A 111 8.48 -0.39 -17.76
CA TRP A 111 7.03 -0.31 -17.70
C TRP A 111 6.50 1.11 -17.41
N LEU A 112 7.39 2.08 -17.20
CA LEU A 112 7.05 3.44 -16.77
C LEU A 112 7.63 4.47 -17.73
N SER A 113 6.77 5.22 -18.40
CA SER A 113 7.18 6.28 -19.32
C SER A 113 7.34 7.63 -18.61
N GLU A 114 7.99 8.59 -19.28
CA GLU A 114 8.04 9.96 -18.79
C GLU A 114 6.64 10.62 -18.78
N GLU A 115 5.78 10.24 -19.73
CA GLU A 115 4.39 10.71 -19.82
C GLU A 115 3.55 10.22 -18.62
N ASP A 116 3.75 8.97 -18.18
CA ASP A 116 3.11 8.45 -16.97
C ASP A 116 3.53 9.27 -15.74
N ILE A 117 4.83 9.55 -15.61
CA ILE A 117 5.31 10.39 -14.51
C ILE A 117 4.70 11.79 -14.57
N ASP A 118 4.62 12.41 -15.75
CA ASP A 118 4.02 13.73 -15.92
C ASP A 118 2.52 13.72 -15.58
N TYR A 119 1.80 12.65 -15.92
CA TYR A 119 0.41 12.45 -15.52
C TYR A 119 0.26 12.40 -13.99
N TYR A 120 1.04 11.54 -13.30
CA TYR A 120 0.99 11.44 -11.85
C TYR A 120 1.44 12.74 -11.16
N ALA A 121 2.49 13.38 -11.66
CA ALA A 121 3.01 14.61 -11.09
C ALA A 121 2.02 15.77 -11.23
N SER A 122 1.46 15.99 -12.42
CA SER A 122 0.49 17.05 -12.66
C SER A 122 -0.82 16.83 -11.90
N THR A 123 -1.27 15.57 -11.77
CA THR A 123 -2.46 15.23 -10.97
C THR A 123 -2.23 15.53 -9.49
N PHE A 124 -1.06 15.16 -8.97
CA PHE A 124 -0.69 15.41 -7.59
C PHE A 124 -0.57 16.91 -7.31
N GLU A 125 0.06 17.69 -8.20
CA GLU A 125 0.15 19.15 -8.09
C GLU A 125 -1.21 19.85 -8.13
N LYS A 126 -2.11 19.43 -9.03
CA LYS A 126 -3.49 19.95 -9.07
C LYS A 126 -4.22 19.69 -7.76
N THR A 127 -4.04 18.50 -7.19
CA THR A 127 -4.73 18.12 -5.94
C THR A 127 -4.14 18.87 -4.74
N VAL A 128 -2.84 19.15 -4.73
CA VAL A 128 -2.16 19.92 -3.68
C VAL A 128 -2.44 21.43 -3.78
N SER A 129 -2.55 21.98 -4.99
CA SER A 129 -2.76 23.43 -5.20
C SER A 129 -4.20 23.90 -4.93
N LEU A 130 -5.17 22.98 -4.81
CA LEU A 130 -6.59 23.29 -4.63
C LEU A 130 -7.03 23.54 -3.17
N ASP A 131 -6.19 23.40 -2.14
CA ASP A 131 -6.58 23.76 -0.77
C ASP A 131 -5.38 24.02 0.16
N LEU A 132 -5.02 25.30 0.33
CA LEU A 132 -4.03 25.78 1.30
C LEU A 132 -4.66 26.42 2.54
N SER A 133 -5.99 26.41 2.68
CA SER A 133 -6.67 27.19 3.73
C SER A 133 -7.81 26.49 4.47
N ILE A 134 -8.16 25.25 4.14
CA ILE A 134 -9.17 24.50 4.89
C ILE A 134 -8.60 23.13 5.28
N THR A 135 -9.03 22.69 6.46
CA THR A 135 -8.75 21.47 7.22
C THR A 135 -8.91 20.12 6.47
N THR A 136 -8.71 20.06 5.15
CA THR A 136 -8.97 18.93 4.23
C THR A 136 -8.04 18.92 3.00
N ALA A 137 -6.73 19.06 3.15
CA ALA A 137 -5.81 19.07 2.00
C ALA A 137 -5.39 17.67 1.46
N SER A 138 -6.11 17.17 0.44
CA SER A 138 -5.61 16.39 -0.72
C SER A 138 -5.12 14.94 -0.54
N ALA A 139 -5.03 14.17 -1.63
CA ALA A 139 -4.64 12.73 -1.66
C ALA A 139 -3.35 12.39 -0.88
N VAL A 140 -2.47 13.36 -0.68
CA VAL A 140 -1.30 13.28 0.20
C VAL A 140 -1.71 13.13 1.64
N ARG A 141 -2.62 13.98 2.14
CA ARG A 141 -3.25 13.78 3.44
C ARG A 141 -4.14 12.55 3.43
N PHE A 142 -4.74 12.06 2.35
CA PHE A 142 -5.46 10.77 2.40
C PHE A 142 -4.50 9.57 2.60
N LEU A 143 -3.38 9.51 1.87
CA LEU A 143 -2.34 8.48 2.02
C LEU A 143 -1.56 8.63 3.34
N LEU A 144 -1.26 9.86 3.74
CA LEU A 144 -0.71 10.18 5.06
C LEU A 144 -1.76 9.93 6.15
N LEU A 145 -3.06 10.15 5.94
CA LEU A 145 -4.11 9.90 6.93
C LEU A 145 -4.32 8.42 7.14
N LEU A 146 -4.12 7.56 6.15
CA LEU A 146 -4.14 6.13 6.41
C LEU A 146 -2.91 5.69 7.23
N ASN A 147 -1.77 6.37 7.09
CA ASN A 147 -0.63 6.26 7.99
C ASN A 147 -0.90 6.84 9.40
N LEU A 148 -1.44 8.07 9.48
CA LEU A 148 -1.66 8.88 10.70
C LEU A 148 -2.86 8.37 11.53
N ARG A 149 -3.92 7.95 10.84
CA ARG A 149 -5.10 7.31 11.42
C ARG A 149 -4.94 5.81 11.47
N SER A 150 -3.79 5.21 11.22
CA SER A 150 -3.63 3.77 11.53
C SER A 150 -3.88 3.51 13.02
N VAL A 151 -3.57 4.49 13.88
CA VAL A 151 -3.94 4.50 15.30
C VAL A 151 -5.45 4.62 15.50
N GLU A 152 -6.10 5.65 14.94
CA GLU A 152 -7.56 5.82 15.09
C GLU A 152 -8.34 4.68 14.44
N SER A 153 -7.89 4.17 13.29
CA SER A 153 -8.49 3.03 12.59
C SER A 153 -8.33 1.77 13.42
N TRP A 154 -7.21 1.61 14.12
CA TRP A 154 -7.01 0.52 15.07
C TRP A 154 -7.93 0.64 16.29
N GLU A 155 -8.17 1.86 16.79
CA GLU A 155 -9.13 2.12 17.88
C GLU A 155 -10.57 1.86 17.43
N LEU A 156 -10.96 2.36 16.25
CA LEU A 156 -12.29 2.18 15.67
C LEU A 156 -12.57 0.74 15.22
N ALA A 157 -11.52 -0.02 14.86
CA ALA A 157 -11.63 -1.44 14.55
C ALA A 157 -11.69 -2.34 15.81
N ALA A 158 -11.69 -1.78 17.02
CA ALA A 158 -11.79 -2.53 18.27
C ALA A 158 -12.98 -3.51 18.35
N PRO A 159 -14.17 -3.25 17.73
CA PRO A 159 -15.28 -4.22 17.73
C PRO A 159 -15.04 -5.49 16.89
N TRP A 160 -13.95 -5.56 16.11
CA TRP A 160 -13.63 -6.70 15.24
C TRP A 160 -12.30 -7.40 15.61
N PRO A 161 -12.10 -7.80 16.87
CA PRO A 161 -10.90 -8.55 17.23
C PRO A 161 -10.96 -9.94 16.59
N GLY A 162 -9.90 -10.35 15.89
CA GLY A 162 -9.84 -11.66 15.24
C GLY A 162 -10.86 -11.88 14.13
N ALA A 163 -11.41 -10.82 13.54
CA ALA A 163 -12.37 -10.95 12.45
C ALA A 163 -11.78 -11.68 11.23
N GLU A 164 -12.61 -12.51 10.62
CA GLU A 164 -12.29 -13.24 9.39
C GLU A 164 -12.88 -12.53 8.17
N ILE A 165 -12.15 -12.61 7.05
CA ILE A 165 -12.59 -12.14 5.75
C ILE A 165 -13.21 -13.33 5.00
N ASN A 166 -14.55 -13.38 5.04
CA ASN A 166 -15.32 -14.45 4.40
C ASN A 166 -15.49 -14.31 2.88
N ALA A 167 -15.04 -13.19 2.30
CA ALA A 167 -15.09 -12.99 0.86
C ALA A 167 -14.15 -13.98 0.15
N GLN A 168 -14.60 -14.53 -0.99
CA GLN A 168 -13.73 -15.31 -1.86
C GLN A 168 -12.61 -14.42 -2.37
N THR A 169 -11.37 -14.81 -2.11
CA THR A 169 -10.24 -13.90 -2.24
C THR A 169 -9.09 -14.52 -3.01
N LYS A 170 -8.50 -13.75 -3.91
CA LYS A 170 -7.20 -14.04 -4.53
C LYS A 170 -6.20 -12.98 -4.09
N PHE A 171 -5.05 -13.42 -3.59
CA PHE A 171 -3.97 -12.54 -3.15
C PHE A 171 -2.74 -12.68 -4.05
N ILE A 172 -2.18 -11.56 -4.49
CA ILE A 172 -1.03 -11.52 -5.41
C ILE A 172 -0.02 -10.50 -4.91
N ILE A 173 1.25 -10.88 -4.87
CA ILE A 173 2.34 -10.03 -4.37
C ILE A 173 3.62 -10.30 -5.14
N GLY A 174 4.48 -9.28 -5.30
CA GLY A 174 5.84 -9.45 -5.84
C GLY A 174 6.83 -9.85 -4.75
N ASP A 175 7.84 -10.65 -5.06
CA ASP A 175 8.89 -11.03 -4.08
C ASP A 175 9.88 -9.90 -3.78
N GLU A 176 9.95 -8.87 -4.63
CA GLU A 176 10.72 -7.64 -4.40
C GLU A 176 9.85 -6.51 -3.82
N ASP A 177 8.60 -6.78 -3.50
CA ASP A 177 7.71 -5.84 -2.80
C ASP A 177 8.20 -5.64 -1.35
N LEU A 178 8.35 -4.38 -0.93
CA LEU A 178 8.71 -4.03 0.44
C LEU A 178 7.74 -4.63 1.47
N THR A 179 6.46 -4.80 1.11
CA THR A 179 5.44 -5.38 1.99
C THR A 179 5.60 -6.89 2.13
N TYR A 180 6.14 -7.59 1.12
CA TYR A 180 6.49 -9.01 1.20
C TYR A 180 7.71 -9.25 2.12
N ASN A 181 8.58 -8.24 2.21
CA ASN A 181 9.86 -8.33 2.89
C ASN A 181 9.84 -7.81 4.34
N PHE A 182 8.65 -7.52 4.89
CA PHE A 182 8.49 -7.36 6.33
C PHE A 182 8.91 -8.65 7.09
N PRO A 183 9.54 -8.54 8.29
CA PRO A 183 9.89 -9.66 9.13
C PRO A 183 8.72 -10.62 9.33
N GLY A 184 8.95 -11.89 9.00
CA GLY A 184 7.94 -12.95 9.12
C GLY A 184 6.85 -12.94 8.05
N MET A 185 6.79 -11.96 7.14
CA MET A 185 5.71 -11.89 6.15
C MET A 185 5.76 -13.03 5.13
N HIS A 186 6.96 -13.38 4.66
CA HIS A 186 7.14 -14.57 3.81
C HIS A 186 6.63 -15.83 4.52
N LEU A 187 6.83 -15.98 5.84
CA LEU A 187 6.27 -17.11 6.59
C LEU A 187 4.74 -17.01 6.69
N TYR A 188 4.22 -15.82 6.99
CA TYR A 188 2.79 -15.55 7.11
C TYR A 188 2.03 -15.87 5.81
N LEU A 189 2.63 -15.56 4.66
CA LEU A 189 2.02 -15.81 3.35
C LEU A 189 2.19 -17.26 2.88
N ASN A 190 3.35 -17.88 3.13
CA ASN A 190 3.63 -19.25 2.68
C ASN A 190 3.08 -20.35 3.60
N PHE A 191 2.94 -20.09 4.91
CA PHE A 191 2.56 -21.10 5.92
C PHE A 191 1.21 -20.79 6.57
N CYS A 192 0.18 -20.65 5.73
CA CYS A 192 -1.23 -20.52 6.12
C CYS A 192 -1.61 -19.31 6.98
N GLY A 193 -0.69 -18.42 7.33
CA GLY A 193 -0.95 -17.25 8.17
C GLY A 193 -2.12 -16.41 7.68
N LEU A 194 -2.09 -16.01 6.40
CA LEU A 194 -3.19 -15.28 5.77
C LEU A 194 -4.47 -16.13 5.66
N ARG A 195 -4.34 -17.43 5.39
CA ARG A 195 -5.47 -18.37 5.23
C ARG A 195 -6.26 -18.53 6.53
N MET A 196 -5.63 -18.41 7.70
CA MET A 196 -6.34 -18.47 9.00
C MET A 196 -7.39 -17.37 9.14
N PHE A 197 -7.13 -16.18 8.58
CA PHE A 197 -8.04 -15.04 8.67
C PHE A 197 -8.85 -14.81 7.39
N VAL A 198 -8.52 -15.50 6.30
CA VAL A 198 -9.22 -15.41 5.03
C VAL A 198 -9.58 -16.83 4.58
N PRO A 199 -10.63 -17.45 5.13
CA PRO A 199 -10.98 -18.84 4.84
C PRO A 199 -11.24 -19.10 3.34
N GLY A 200 -11.80 -18.10 2.64
CA GLY A 200 -12.07 -18.12 1.20
C GLY A 200 -10.87 -17.80 0.30
N LEU A 201 -9.64 -17.81 0.84
CA LEU A 201 -8.41 -17.51 0.10
C LEU A 201 -8.06 -18.63 -0.90
N GLN A 202 -7.84 -18.29 -2.17
CA GLN A 202 -7.15 -19.15 -3.14
C GLN A 202 -5.65 -19.13 -2.92
N ASP A 203 -4.89 -19.98 -3.63
CA ASP A 203 -3.43 -19.96 -3.51
C ASP A 203 -2.86 -18.55 -3.72
N VAL A 204 -1.97 -18.17 -2.80
CA VAL A 204 -1.25 -16.90 -2.85
C VAL A 204 -0.31 -16.94 -4.04
N VAL A 205 -0.39 -15.93 -4.90
CA VAL A 205 0.49 -15.81 -6.07
C VAL A 205 1.66 -14.91 -5.71
N ILE A 206 2.86 -15.47 -5.62
CA ILE A 206 4.11 -14.73 -5.43
C ILE A 206 4.80 -14.60 -6.78
N MET A 207 4.91 -13.39 -7.31
CA MET A 207 5.52 -13.09 -8.60
C MET A 207 7.01 -12.82 -8.43
N LYS A 208 7.85 -13.59 -9.14
CA LYS A 208 9.31 -13.46 -9.07
C LYS A 208 9.82 -12.26 -9.86
N GLY A 209 10.72 -11.48 -9.25
CA GLY A 209 11.35 -10.32 -9.87
C GLY A 209 10.35 -9.21 -10.20
N VAL A 210 9.37 -9.02 -9.32
CA VAL A 210 8.33 -8.00 -9.45
C VAL A 210 8.29 -7.17 -8.18
N GLY A 211 8.30 -5.85 -8.33
CA GLY A 211 8.25 -4.91 -7.22
C GLY A 211 6.83 -4.60 -6.73
N HIS A 212 6.73 -3.47 -6.03
CA HIS A 212 5.51 -3.06 -5.34
C HIS A 212 4.35 -2.68 -6.29
N PHE A 213 4.65 -2.14 -7.48
CA PHE A 213 3.64 -1.68 -8.45
C PHE A 213 3.30 -2.77 -9.48
N LEU A 214 3.05 -4.01 -9.01
CA LEU A 214 2.84 -5.20 -9.86
C LEU A 214 1.75 -5.05 -10.93
N ASN A 215 0.70 -4.27 -10.64
CA ASN A 215 -0.40 -4.00 -11.58
C ASN A 215 0.00 -3.10 -12.77
N GLN A 216 1.09 -2.34 -12.65
CA GLN A 216 1.69 -1.61 -13.77
C GLN A 216 2.85 -2.42 -14.36
N GLU A 217 3.74 -2.93 -13.51
CA GLU A 217 4.93 -3.64 -13.93
C GLU A 217 4.64 -4.96 -14.70
N ARG A 218 3.61 -5.69 -14.31
CA ARG A 218 3.14 -6.93 -14.97
C ARG A 218 1.64 -6.85 -15.28
N ALA A 219 1.21 -5.72 -15.84
CA ALA A 219 -0.20 -5.43 -16.11
C ALA A 219 -0.97 -6.55 -16.84
N GLY A 220 -0.35 -7.18 -17.85
CA GLY A 220 -0.96 -8.29 -18.59
C GLY A 220 -1.22 -9.54 -17.74
N GLU A 221 -0.27 -9.91 -16.88
CA GLU A 221 -0.40 -11.05 -15.96
C GLU A 221 -1.46 -10.78 -14.89
N ILE A 222 -1.44 -9.58 -14.30
CA ILE A 222 -2.44 -9.16 -13.30
C ILE A 222 -3.84 -9.14 -13.89
N THR A 223 -4.01 -8.58 -15.09
CA THR A 223 -5.29 -8.58 -15.81
C THR A 223 -5.80 -10.01 -16.03
N LYS A 224 -4.91 -10.92 -16.44
CA LYS A 224 -5.26 -12.34 -16.63
C LYS A 224 -5.66 -13.01 -15.32
N HIS A 225 -4.99 -12.72 -14.20
CA HIS A 225 -5.37 -13.23 -12.89
C HIS A 225 -6.76 -12.74 -12.46
N ILE A 226 -7.03 -11.43 -12.61
CA ILE A 226 -8.33 -10.83 -12.28
C ILE A 226 -9.44 -11.46 -13.12
N TYR A 227 -9.25 -11.54 -14.43
CA TYR A 227 -10.24 -12.09 -15.37
C TYR A 227 -10.52 -13.58 -15.13
N ASN A 228 -9.47 -14.39 -14.88
CA ASN A 228 -9.67 -15.81 -14.63
C ASN A 228 -10.31 -16.09 -13.27
N PHE A 229 -10.06 -15.24 -12.28
CA PHE A 229 -10.71 -15.36 -10.97
C PHE A 229 -12.17 -14.93 -11.02
N SER A 230 -12.49 -13.84 -11.72
CA SER A 230 -13.88 -13.36 -11.83
C SER A 230 -14.80 -14.34 -12.53
N LYS A 231 -14.29 -15.13 -13.50
CA LYS A 231 -15.06 -16.18 -14.19
C LYS A 231 -15.51 -17.35 -13.31
N GLN A 232 -15.03 -17.45 -12.09
CA GLN A 232 -15.41 -18.51 -11.16
C GLN A 232 -16.73 -18.23 -10.42
N PHE A 233 -17.29 -17.02 -10.56
CA PHE A 233 -18.48 -16.56 -9.84
C PHE A 233 -19.48 -15.82 -10.74
#